data_AF-C5ME39-F1
#
_entry.id   AF-C5ME39-F1
#
_cell.length_a   1.000
_cell.length_b   1.000
_cell.length_c   1.000
_cell.angle_alpha   90.00
_cell.angle_beta   90.00
_cell.angle_gamma   90.00
#
_symmetry.space_group_name_H-M   'P 1'
#
loop_
_entity.id
_entity.type
_entity.pdbx_description
1 polymer ?
#
loop_
_entity_poly.entity_id
_entity_poly.type
_entity_poly.pdbx_seq_one_letter_code
_entity_poly.pdbx_strand_id
1 'polypeptide(L)'
;MSEDRPVIRSRAPSRLDLFATNLKQDIRAHQRTYEGAYTRTAVGCFAFSILIIKLFSKEFLPIGTIYTIYGCLLYFLGVFKAARVDRYYNPDKDIEMFTTSGDFVVFLTILSLSCYIALLVLILKM
;
A
#
# COMPACT_ATOMS: atom_id res chain seq x y z
N MET A 1 40.66 37.57 5.51
CA MET A 1 39.68 37.38 6.59
C MET A 1 38.53 36.56 6.00
N SER A 2 38.71 35.24 5.94
CA SER A 2 37.68 34.32 5.44
C SER A 2 36.64 34.13 6.55
N GLU A 3 35.45 34.65 6.31
CA GLU A 3 34.31 34.58 7.22
C GLU A 3 33.79 33.14 7.26
N ASP A 4 34.20 32.40 8.28
CA ASP A 4 33.85 31.00 8.50
C ASP A 4 32.40 30.95 9.02
N ARG A 5 31.43 30.93 8.09
CA ARG A 5 30.01 30.85 8.43
C ARG A 5 29.73 29.46 9.02
N PRO A 6 29.14 29.36 10.23
CA PRO A 6 28.82 28.07 10.82
C PRO A 6 27.86 27.31 9.90
N VAL A 7 28.22 26.09 9.54
CA VAL A 7 27.36 25.17 8.79
C VAL A 7 26.12 24.91 9.65
N ILE A 8 25.01 25.59 9.33
CA ILE A 8 23.72 25.36 9.96
C ILE A 8 23.34 23.91 9.60
N ARG A 9 23.48 22.98 10.56
CA ARG A 9 22.95 21.63 10.40
C ARG A 9 21.45 21.78 10.21
N SER A 10 20.96 21.54 8.99
CA SER A 10 19.53 21.48 8.70
C SER A 10 18.93 20.42 9.63
N ARG A 11 18.04 20.87 10.51
CA ARG A 11 17.29 19.98 11.39
C ARG A 11 16.42 19.11 10.49
N ALA A 12 16.44 17.79 10.71
CA ALA A 12 15.52 16.90 10.03
C ALA A 12 14.08 17.42 10.24
N PRO A 13 13.30 17.58 9.17
CA PRO A 13 12.01 18.24 9.21
C PRO A 13 11.12 17.54 10.22
N SER A 14 10.59 18.33 11.13
CA SER A 14 9.64 17.82 12.11
C SER A 14 8.34 17.48 11.40
N ARG A 15 7.57 16.52 11.92
CA ARG A 15 6.19 16.27 11.46
C ARG A 15 5.36 17.57 11.42
N LEU A 16 5.69 18.54 12.27
CA LEU A 16 5.07 19.87 12.32
C LEU A 16 5.39 20.75 11.10
N ASP A 17 6.61 20.66 10.55
CA ASP A 17 7.02 21.43 9.35
C ASP A 17 6.29 20.94 8.09
N LEU A 18 5.95 19.64 8.06
CA LEU A 18 5.15 18.98 7.02
C LEU A 18 3.70 19.52 6.96
N PHE A 19 3.19 20.08 8.06
CA PHE A 19 1.82 20.61 8.17
C PHE A 19 1.70 22.11 7.88
N ALA A 20 2.81 22.83 7.68
CA ALA A 20 2.83 24.30 7.61
C ALA A 20 2.47 24.88 6.22
N THR A 21 2.58 24.09 5.14
CA THR A 21 2.33 24.54 3.74
C THR A 21 1.47 23.50 3.01
N ASN A 22 0.94 23.82 1.81
CA ASN A 22 -0.05 23.09 0.97
C ASN A 22 0.06 21.54 0.84
N LEU A 23 1.09 20.90 1.38
CA LEU A 23 1.30 19.44 1.45
C LEU A 23 0.27 18.69 2.32
N LYS A 24 -0.54 19.37 3.14
CA LYS A 24 -1.58 18.70 3.97
C LYS A 24 -2.54 17.86 3.13
N GLN A 25 -2.83 18.28 1.89
CA GLN A 25 -3.68 17.54 0.97
C GLN A 25 -2.99 16.28 0.45
N ASP A 26 -1.69 16.37 0.14
CA ASP A 26 -0.91 15.24 -0.37
C ASP A 26 -0.66 14.18 0.69
N ILE A 27 -0.37 14.60 1.93
CA ILE A 27 -0.25 13.71 3.09
C ILE A 27 -1.57 12.98 3.32
N ARG A 28 -2.70 13.70 3.25
CA ARG A 28 -4.02 13.09 3.41
C ARG A 28 -4.32 12.12 2.27
N ALA A 29 -4.06 12.50 1.03
CA ALA A 29 -4.25 11.63 -0.14
C ALA A 29 -3.39 10.36 -0.03
N HIS A 30 -2.17 10.51 0.48
CA HIS A 30 -1.24 9.42 0.78
C HIS A 30 -1.80 8.47 1.84
N GLN A 31 -2.18 8.98 3.00
CA GLN A 31 -2.75 8.19 4.10
C GLN A 31 -4.04 7.48 3.69
N ARG A 32 -4.90 8.12 2.89
CA ARG A 32 -6.16 7.51 2.43
C ARG A 32 -5.91 6.35 1.47
N THR A 33 -4.89 6.44 0.63
CA THR A 33 -4.59 5.43 -0.40
C THR A 33 -3.66 4.35 0.13
N TYR A 34 -2.47 4.70 0.60
CA TYR A 34 -1.41 3.75 0.92
C TYR A 34 -1.59 3.09 2.27
N GLU A 35 -1.83 3.88 3.32
CA GLU A 35 -2.07 3.34 4.65
C GLU A 35 -3.50 2.83 4.81
N GLY A 36 -4.48 3.55 4.26
CA GLY A 36 -5.90 3.30 4.51
C GLY A 36 -6.54 2.28 3.56
N ALA A 37 -6.35 2.41 2.24
CA ALA A 37 -7.07 1.57 1.29
C ALA A 37 -6.49 0.15 1.23
N TYR A 38 -5.16 -0.01 1.18
CA TYR A 38 -4.54 -1.34 1.12
C TYR A 38 -4.80 -2.16 2.39
N THR A 39 -4.70 -1.55 3.58
CA THR A 39 -4.96 -2.26 4.84
C THR A 39 -6.42 -2.67 4.97
N ARG A 40 -7.37 -1.78 4.63
CA ARG A 40 -8.80 -2.11 4.64
C ARG A 40 -9.14 -3.24 3.69
N THR A 41 -8.60 -3.20 2.47
CA THR A 41 -8.83 -4.26 1.47
C THR A 41 -8.24 -5.59 1.94
N ALA A 42 -7.01 -5.59 2.49
CA ALA A 42 -6.40 -6.80 3.03
C ALA A 42 -7.23 -7.42 4.16
N VAL A 43 -7.69 -6.60 5.12
CA VAL A 43 -8.58 -7.05 6.21
C VAL A 43 -9.89 -7.62 5.66
N GLY A 44 -10.48 -6.97 4.64
CA GLY A 44 -11.67 -7.48 3.97
C GLY A 44 -11.46 -8.84 3.31
N CYS A 45 -10.34 -9.02 2.60
CA CYS A 45 -9.98 -10.30 1.99
C CYS A 45 -9.75 -11.40 3.02
N PHE A 46 -9.11 -11.10 4.15
CA PHE A 46 -8.95 -12.07 5.25
C PHE A 46 -10.28 -12.43 5.91
N ALA A 47 -11.15 -11.45 6.17
CA ALA A 47 -12.47 -11.70 6.71
C ALA A 47 -13.30 -12.60 5.78
N PHE A 48 -13.25 -12.34 4.47
CA PHE A 48 -13.94 -13.16 3.47
C PHE A 48 -13.36 -14.57 3.38
N SER A 49 -12.04 -14.72 3.43
CA SER A 49 -11.39 -16.04 3.47
C SER A 49 -11.87 -16.86 4.68
N ILE A 50 -11.83 -16.28 5.88
CA ILE A 50 -12.28 -16.95 7.10
C ILE A 50 -13.75 -17.33 7.01
N LEU A 51 -14.59 -16.44 6.48
CA LEU A 51 -16.01 -16.71 6.21
C LEU A 51 -16.13 -17.94 5.31
N ILE A 52 -15.46 -17.96 4.16
CA ILE A 52 -15.55 -19.07 3.20
C ILE A 52 -15.12 -20.39 3.85
N ILE A 53 -13.98 -20.40 4.55
CA ILE A 53 -13.42 -21.60 5.18
C ILE A 53 -14.32 -22.13 6.31
N LYS A 54 -14.99 -21.25 7.07
CA LYS A 54 -15.83 -21.66 8.21
C LYS A 54 -17.30 -21.93 7.85
N LEU A 55 -17.85 -21.25 6.86
CA LEU A 55 -19.28 -21.30 6.56
C LEU A 55 -19.63 -22.37 5.52
N PHE A 56 -18.76 -22.60 4.54
CA PHE A 56 -19.06 -23.48 3.40
C PHE A 56 -18.52 -24.89 3.56
N SER A 57 -19.07 -25.81 2.76
CA SER A 57 -18.60 -27.20 2.66
C SER A 57 -17.12 -27.28 2.26
N LYS A 58 -16.46 -28.41 2.56
CA LYS A 58 -15.04 -28.67 2.26
C LYS A 58 -14.67 -28.50 0.79
N GLU A 59 -15.66 -28.60 -0.09
CA GLU A 59 -15.49 -28.40 -1.53
C GLU A 59 -15.07 -26.94 -1.83
N PHE A 60 -15.51 -25.95 -1.05
CA PHE A 60 -15.21 -24.52 -1.27
C PHE A 60 -13.92 -24.05 -0.56
N LEU A 61 -13.21 -24.96 0.10
CA LEU A 61 -11.98 -24.66 0.84
C LEU A 61 -10.87 -24.07 -0.05
N PRO A 62 -10.67 -24.52 -1.32
CA PRO A 62 -9.69 -23.91 -2.22
C PRO A 62 -9.96 -22.42 -2.50
N ILE A 63 -11.23 -22.00 -2.55
CA ILE A 63 -11.62 -20.60 -2.77
C ILE A 63 -11.15 -19.73 -1.60
N GLY A 64 -11.40 -20.16 -0.35
CA GLY A 64 -10.91 -19.46 0.84
C GLY A 64 -9.39 -19.34 0.85
N THR A 65 -8.70 -20.40 0.42
CA THR A 65 -7.23 -20.42 0.35
C THR A 65 -6.67 -19.36 -0.61
N ILE A 66 -7.30 -19.18 -1.78
CA ILE A 66 -6.95 -18.13 -2.75
C ILE A 66 -7.11 -16.74 -2.13
N TYR A 67 -8.23 -16.50 -1.43
CA TYR A 67 -8.46 -15.22 -0.74
C TYR A 67 -7.46 -14.95 0.39
N THR A 68 -6.99 -15.98 1.11
CA THR A 68 -5.91 -15.83 2.10
C THR A 68 -4.61 -15.40 1.46
N ILE A 69 -4.19 -16.07 0.38
CA ILE A 69 -2.94 -15.75 -0.33
C ILE A 69 -3.02 -14.34 -0.91
N TYR A 70 -4.15 -13.99 -1.53
CA TYR A 70 -4.38 -12.65 -2.08
C TYR A 70 -4.36 -11.57 -0.99
N GLY A 71 -5.01 -11.79 0.14
CA GLY A 71 -4.99 -10.89 1.30
C GLY A 71 -3.59 -10.68 1.87
N CYS A 72 -2.79 -11.75 1.98
CA CYS A 72 -1.39 -11.67 2.41
C CYS A 72 -0.56 -10.82 1.43
N LEU A 73 -0.62 -11.11 0.13
CA LEU A 73 0.13 -10.37 -0.88
C LEU A 73 -0.26 -8.88 -0.89
N LEU A 74 -1.55 -8.57 -0.80
CA LEU A 74 -2.03 -7.19 -0.70
C LEU A 74 -1.52 -6.48 0.57
N TYR A 75 -1.54 -7.15 1.70
CA TYR A 75 -1.06 -6.60 2.97
C TYR A 75 0.43 -6.26 2.90
N PHE A 76 1.26 -7.21 2.50
CA PHE A 76 2.70 -7.01 2.40
C PHE A 76 3.06 -5.95 1.37
N LEU A 77 2.36 -5.91 0.23
CA LEU A 77 2.57 -4.87 -0.79
C LEU A 77 2.21 -3.47 -0.25
N GLY A 78 1.12 -3.36 0.51
CA GLY A 78 0.71 -2.12 1.17
C GLY A 78 1.74 -1.63 2.18
N VAL A 79 2.22 -2.51 3.07
CA VAL A 79 3.23 -2.18 4.08
C VAL A 79 4.57 -1.81 3.43
N PHE A 80 5.04 -2.59 2.45
CA PHE A 80 6.30 -2.33 1.77
C PHE A 80 6.28 -0.98 1.06
N LYS A 81 5.15 -0.64 0.44
CA LYS A 81 4.96 0.63 -0.24
C LYS A 81 4.90 1.81 0.73
N ALA A 82 4.13 1.69 1.82
CA ALA A 82 4.07 2.71 2.86
C ALA A 82 5.48 3.01 3.41
N ALA A 83 6.27 1.97 3.70
CA ALA A 83 7.64 2.12 4.20
C ALA A 83 8.61 2.76 3.18
N ARG A 84 8.42 2.55 1.87
CA ARG A 84 9.27 3.13 0.82
C ARG A 84 8.94 4.58 0.53
N VAL A 85 7.68 4.97 0.63
CA VAL A 85 7.25 6.34 0.35
C VAL A 85 7.63 7.31 1.48
N ASP A 86 7.68 6.85 2.73
CA ASP A 86 8.17 7.65 3.87
C ASP A 86 9.62 8.17 3.68
N ARG A 87 10.41 7.50 2.84
CA ARG A 87 11.79 7.90 2.50
C ARG A 87 11.90 8.93 1.37
N TYR A 88 10.82 9.27 0.67
CA TYR A 88 10.82 10.18 -0.48
C TYR A 88 10.66 11.66 -0.11
N TYR A 89 10.28 11.99 1.13
CA TYR A 89 10.22 13.36 1.58
C TYR A 89 11.63 13.91 1.84
N ASN A 90 12.23 14.53 0.83
CA ASN A 90 13.54 15.17 0.93
C ASN A 90 13.39 16.69 1.11
N PRO A 91 13.55 17.23 2.33
CA PRO A 91 13.40 18.66 2.63
C PRO A 91 14.46 19.55 1.96
N ASP A 92 15.59 18.99 1.52
CA ASP A 92 16.75 19.77 1.07
C ASP A 92 16.73 20.08 -0.44
N LYS A 93 15.76 19.58 -1.21
CA LYS A 93 15.84 19.58 -2.67
C LYS A 93 14.68 20.24 -3.43
N ASP A 94 13.59 20.63 -2.78
CA ASP A 94 12.42 21.30 -3.41
C ASP A 94 11.95 20.65 -4.74
N ILE A 95 12.25 19.36 -4.92
CA ILE A 95 11.83 18.57 -6.09
C ILE A 95 11.02 17.39 -5.60
N GLU A 96 9.70 17.53 -5.73
CA GLU A 96 8.75 16.43 -5.63
C GLU A 96 8.96 15.52 -6.84
N MET A 97 9.86 14.54 -6.71
CA MET A 97 9.96 13.48 -7.71
C MET A 97 8.76 12.54 -7.54
N PHE A 98 7.62 12.92 -8.12
CA PHE A 98 6.43 12.09 -8.21
C PHE A 98 6.75 10.87 -9.06
N THR A 99 7.25 9.79 -8.45
CA THR A 99 7.21 8.49 -9.09
C THR A 99 5.77 8.01 -9.03
N THR A 100 5.06 8.10 -10.16
CA THR A 100 3.71 7.56 -10.28
C THR A 100 3.75 6.09 -9.93
N SER A 101 2.79 5.62 -9.13
CA SER A 101 2.67 4.24 -8.67
C SER A 101 2.37 3.20 -9.76
N GLY A 102 2.64 3.50 -11.03
CA GLY A 102 2.25 2.72 -12.21
C GLY A 102 2.62 1.25 -12.11
N ASP A 103 3.87 0.94 -11.76
CA ASP A 103 4.33 -0.46 -11.67
C ASP A 103 3.55 -1.27 -10.63
N PHE A 104 3.27 -0.66 -9.48
CA PHE A 104 2.45 -1.29 -8.46
C PHE A 104 1.02 -1.49 -8.95
N VAL A 105 0.43 -0.49 -9.63
CA VAL A 105 -0.93 -0.59 -10.18
C VAL A 105 -1.01 -1.73 -11.19
N VAL A 106 -0.02 -1.86 -12.08
CA VAL A 106 0.05 -2.96 -13.05
C VAL A 106 0.15 -4.31 -12.33
N PHE A 107 1.03 -4.42 -11.33
CA PHE A 107 1.16 -5.64 -10.52
C PHE A 107 -0.14 -6.02 -9.80
N LEU A 108 -0.81 -5.05 -9.18
CA LEU A 108 -2.11 -5.23 -8.51
C LEU A 108 -3.21 -5.66 -9.49
N THR A 109 -3.18 -5.14 -10.71
CA THR A 109 -4.16 -5.46 -11.76
C THR A 109 -3.96 -6.88 -12.28
N ILE A 110 -2.71 -7.29 -12.52
CA ILE A 110 -2.39 -8.65 -12.93
C ILE A 110 -2.74 -9.64 -11.82
N LEU A 111 -2.38 -9.32 -10.58
CA LEU A 111 -2.69 -10.15 -9.42
C LEU A 111 -4.21 -10.33 -9.26
N SER A 112 -4.98 -9.25 -9.29
CA SER A 112 -6.44 -9.31 -9.15
C SER A 112 -7.09 -10.10 -10.29
N LEU A 113 -6.65 -9.89 -11.54
CA LEU A 113 -7.13 -10.62 -12.69
C LEU A 113 -6.84 -12.13 -12.57
N SER A 114 -5.63 -12.49 -12.14
CA SER A 114 -5.26 -13.90 -11.92
C SER A 114 -6.13 -14.58 -10.86
N CYS A 115 -6.43 -13.87 -9.76
CA CYS A 115 -7.32 -14.38 -8.72
C CYS A 115 -8.75 -14.55 -9.26
N TYR A 116 -9.27 -13.60 -10.03
CA TYR A 116 -10.61 -13.73 -10.62
C TYR A 116 -10.72 -14.90 -11.60
N ILE A 117 -9.69 -15.12 -12.43
CA ILE A 117 -9.65 -16.28 -13.33
C ILE A 117 -9.63 -17.58 -12.53
N ALA A 118 -8.78 -17.67 -11.49
CA ALA A 118 -8.69 -18.85 -10.64
C ALA A 118 -10.02 -19.16 -9.94
N LEU A 119 -10.71 -18.13 -9.44
CA LEU A 119 -12.05 -18.26 -8.85
C LEU A 119 -13.09 -18.72 -9.87
N LEU A 120 -13.08 -18.16 -11.08
CA LEU A 120 -14.01 -18.54 -12.14
C LEU A 120 -13.84 -20.01 -12.52
N VAL A 121 -12.59 -20.47 -12.69
CA VAL A 121 -12.28 -21.88 -12.98
C VAL A 121 -12.72 -22.80 -11.84
N LEU A 122 -12.49 -22.40 -10.58
CA LEU A 122 -12.93 -23.17 -9.42
C LEU A 122 -14.45 -23.28 -9.36
N ILE A 123 -15.17 -22.19 -9.60
CA ILE A 123 -16.64 -22.17 -9.60
C ILE A 123 -17.21 -23.03 -10.74
N LEU A 124 -16.60 -23.03 -11.93
CA LEU A 124 -17.06 -23.86 -13.05
C LEU A 124 -16.73 -25.35 -12.89
N LYS A 125 -15.71 -25.67 -12.09
CA LYS A 125 -15.25 -27.05 -11.87
C LYS A 125 -15.98 -27.73 -10.71
N MET A 126 -16.48 -26.96 -9.75
CA MET A 126 -17.31 -27.42 -8.63
C MET A 126 -18.75 -27.67 -9.09
#